data_AF-A0A3S5CV06-F1
#
_entry.id   AF-A0A3S5CV06-F1
#
_cell.length_a   1.000
_cell.length_b   1.000
_cell.length_c   1.000
_cell.angle_alpha   90.00
_cell.angle_beta   90.00
_cell.angle_gamma   90.00
#
_symmetry.space_group_name_H-M   'P 1'
#
loop_
_entity.id
_entity.type
_entity.pdbx_description
1 polymer ?
#
loop_
_entity_poly.entity_id
_entity_poly.type
_entity_poly.pdbx_seq_one_letter_code
_entity_poly.pdbx_strand_id
1 'polypeptide(L)'
;MARIASYLDQLNPHVPTTHFNFRYFEVDLGDGKTMWWFGGGSDLTPYFLNDEDAHHFHSELKKACDRHQPGWYERFKQQCDDYFIIKHRSELYTLCTFQFFL
;
A
#
# COMPACT_ATOMS: atom_id res chain seq x y z
N MET A 1 11.46 -9.87 -13.54
CA MET A 1 10.95 -9.09 -12.39
C MET A 1 11.19 -7.60 -12.65
N ALA A 2 10.17 -6.77 -12.48
CA ALA A 2 10.30 -5.31 -12.51
C ALA A 2 9.76 -4.74 -11.19
N ARG A 3 10.42 -3.72 -10.62
CA ARG A 3 10.02 -3.13 -9.34
C ARG A 3 10.40 -1.65 -9.27
N ILE A 4 9.54 -0.86 -8.64
CA ILE A 4 9.84 0.48 -8.12
C ILE A 4 9.46 0.49 -6.64
N ALA A 5 10.32 1.05 -5.81
CA ALA A 5 10.05 1.25 -4.40
C ALA A 5 10.67 2.56 -3.94
N SER A 6 10.02 3.23 -2.99
CA SER A 6 10.52 4.46 -2.39
C SER A 6 10.16 4.51 -0.91
N TYR A 7 11.03 5.16 -0.16
CA TYR A 7 10.84 5.55 1.23
C TYR A 7 11.27 7.00 1.33
N LEU A 8 10.35 7.87 1.75
CA LEU A 8 10.60 9.30 1.87
C LEU A 8 10.42 9.70 3.32
N ASP A 9 11.50 10.18 3.91
CA ASP A 9 11.53 10.72 5.26
C ASP A 9 11.78 12.23 5.22
N GLN A 10 11.10 12.94 6.11
CA GLN A 10 11.02 14.39 6.07
C GLN A 10 11.63 14.96 7.36
N LEU A 11 12.42 16.03 7.23
CA LEU A 11 13.05 16.66 8.39
C LEU A 11 12.03 17.33 9.33
N ASN A 12 10.88 17.74 8.79
CA ASN A 12 9.80 18.33 9.57
C ASN A 12 8.86 17.23 10.07
N PRO A 13 8.69 17.04 11.40
CA PRO A 13 7.83 15.98 11.95
C PRO A 13 6.34 16.19 11.68
N HIS A 14 5.93 17.39 11.25
CA HIS A 14 4.55 17.62 10.78
C HIS A 14 4.30 17.06 9.38
N VAL A 15 5.34 16.67 8.64
CA VAL A 15 5.19 16.00 7.35
C VAL A 15 5.35 14.50 7.56
N PRO A 16 4.35 13.68 7.20
CA PRO A 16 4.40 12.24 7.39
C PRO A 16 5.48 11.58 6.52
N THR A 17 6.05 10.50 7.02
CA THR A 17 6.89 9.60 6.23
C THR A 17 6.00 8.81 5.27
N THR A 18 6.42 8.67 4.01
CA THR A 18 5.67 7.90 3.01
C THR A 18 6.49 6.76 2.45
N HIS A 19 5.85 5.61 2.24
CA HIS A 19 6.45 4.50 1.51
C HIS A 19 5.50 4.03 0.40
N PHE A 20 6.10 3.56 -0.70
CA PHE A 20 5.38 2.83 -1.72
C PHE A 20 6.26 1.78 -2.38
N ASN A 21 5.60 0.73 -2.86
CA ASN A 21 6.23 -0.38 -3.53
C ASN A 21 5.31 -0.92 -4.62
N PHE A 22 5.78 -1.03 -5.85
CA PHE A 22 5.05 -1.68 -6.94
C PHE A 22 6.00 -2.65 -7.63
N ARG A 23 5.59 -3.90 -7.77
CA ARG A 23 6.42 -4.99 -8.32
C ARG A 23 5.60 -5.91 -9.21
N TYR A 24 6.26 -6.40 -10.24
CA TYR A 24 5.76 -7.37 -11.20
C TYR A 24 6.69 -8.57 -11.26
N PHE A 25 6.08 -9.75 -11.19
CA PHE A 25 6.76 -11.04 -11.31
C PHE A 25 6.15 -11.84 -12.43
N GLU A 26 7.03 -12.56 -13.13
CA GLU A 26 6.68 -13.52 -14.15
C GLU A 26 7.64 -14.70 -14.02
N VAL A 27 7.09 -15.90 -14.12
CA VAL A 27 7.80 -17.17 -14.04
C VAL A 27 7.36 -18.02 -15.22
N ASP A 28 8.33 -18.44 -16.04
CA ASP A 28 8.12 -19.46 -17.07
C ASP A 28 8.02 -20.83 -16.39
N LEU A 29 6.92 -21.53 -16.61
CA LEU A 29 6.64 -22.86 -16.05
C LEU A 29 7.03 -24.00 -17.01
N GLY A 30 7.50 -23.68 -18.22
CA GLY A 30 7.70 -24.64 -19.30
C GLY A 30 6.41 -24.95 -20.07
N ASP A 31 6.54 -25.69 -21.17
CA ASP A 31 5.41 -26.08 -22.05
C ASP A 31 4.54 -24.90 -22.54
N GLY A 32 5.14 -23.72 -22.71
CA GLY A 32 4.45 -22.49 -23.12
C GLY A 32 3.53 -21.90 -22.05
N LYS A 33 3.65 -22.32 -20.79
CA LYS A 33 2.88 -21.79 -19.66
C LYS A 33 3.69 -20.76 -18.87
N THR A 34 3.04 -19.68 -18.49
CA THR A 34 3.65 -18.60 -17.72
C THR A 34 2.73 -18.23 -16.57
N MET A 35 3.29 -18.08 -15.37
CA MET A 35 2.60 -17.55 -14.20
C MET A 35 3.13 -16.17 -13.88
N TRP A 36 2.24 -15.22 -13.63
CA TRP A 36 2.60 -13.84 -13.33
C TRP A 36 1.69 -13.27 -12.26
N TRP A 37 2.18 -12.27 -11.55
CA TRP A 37 1.41 -11.51 -10.57
C TRP A 37 2.02 -10.13 -10.35
N PHE A 38 1.19 -9.20 -9.93
CA PHE A 38 1.60 -7.92 -9.39
C PHE A 38 1.49 -7.93 -7.87
N GLY A 39 2.34 -7.15 -7.24
CA GLY A 39 2.21 -6.84 -5.83
C GLY A 39 2.57 -5.40 -5.58
N GLY A 40 2.03 -4.84 -4.51
CA GLY A 40 2.42 -3.50 -4.14
C GLY A 40 1.60 -2.91 -3.02
N GLY A 41 1.86 -1.64 -2.76
CA GLY A 41 1.18 -0.89 -1.75
C GLY A 41 1.75 0.50 -1.55
N SER A 42 1.01 1.31 -0.80
CA SER A 42 1.46 2.61 -0.33
C SER A 42 0.88 2.88 1.05
N ASP A 43 1.70 3.48 1.90
CA ASP A 43 1.40 3.77 3.30
C ASP A 43 1.91 5.14 3.71
N LEU A 44 1.23 5.71 4.70
CA LEU A 44 1.46 7.03 5.25
C LEU A 44 1.69 6.90 6.76
N THR A 45 2.88 7.24 7.23
CA THR A 45 3.28 7.10 8.63
C THR A 45 3.46 8.48 9.26
N PRO A 46 2.38 9.10 9.78
CA PRO A 46 2.48 10.39 10.45
C PRO A 46 3.07 10.25 11.86
N TYR A 47 3.90 11.22 12.25
CA TYR A 47 4.26 11.41 13.66
C TYR A 47 3.13 12.10 14.43
N PHE A 48 2.44 13.06 13.78
CA PHE A 48 1.26 13.73 14.28
C PHE A 48 0.09 13.49 13.32
N LEU A 49 -1.00 12.96 13.84
CA LEU A 49 -2.18 12.68 13.03
C LEU A 49 -2.83 14.00 12.59
N ASN A 50 -2.98 14.17 11.27
CA ASN A 50 -3.83 15.18 10.66
C ASN A 50 -4.96 14.46 9.93
N ASP A 51 -6.19 14.67 10.40
CA ASP A 51 -7.37 14.01 9.86
C ASP A 51 -7.59 14.38 8.38
N GLU A 52 -7.31 15.62 7.98
CA GLU A 52 -7.49 16.05 6.59
C GLU A 52 -6.51 15.33 5.65
N ASP A 53 -5.25 15.20 6.06
CA ASP A 53 -4.22 14.50 5.28
C ASP A 53 -4.54 13.00 5.16
N ALA A 54 -5.01 12.38 6.25
CA ALA A 54 -5.45 10.99 6.24
C ALA A 54 -6.61 10.81 5.25
N HIS A 55 -7.68 11.61 5.36
CA HIS A 55 -8.82 11.53 4.44
C HIS A 55 -8.40 11.79 2.99
N HIS A 56 -7.52 12.76 2.75
CA HIS A 56 -7.03 13.07 1.41
C HIS A 56 -6.30 11.87 0.82
N PHE A 57 -5.33 11.31 1.55
CA PHE A 57 -4.54 10.15 1.11
C PHE A 57 -5.43 8.93 0.83
N HIS A 58 -6.36 8.63 1.73
CA HIS A 58 -7.35 7.57 1.55
C HIS A 58 -8.24 7.79 0.32
N SER A 59 -8.67 9.03 0.08
CA SER A 59 -9.55 9.37 -1.04
C SER A 59 -8.87 9.22 -2.40
N GLU A 60 -7.60 9.62 -2.53
CA GLU A 60 -6.86 9.51 -3.79
C GLU A 60 -6.58 8.05 -4.15
N LEU A 61 -6.24 7.22 -3.16
CA LEU A 61 -6.06 5.79 -3.36
C LEU A 61 -7.38 5.10 -3.72
N LYS A 62 -8.50 5.49 -3.08
CA LYS A 62 -9.83 4.99 -3.46
C LYS A 62 -10.18 5.37 -4.90
N LYS A 63 -9.99 6.63 -5.29
CA LYS A 63 -10.21 7.09 -6.68
C LYS A 63 -9.40 6.26 -7.68
N ALA A 64 -8.15 5.93 -7.35
CA ALA A 64 -7.33 5.09 -8.21
C ALA A 64 -7.91 3.68 -8.37
N CYS A 65 -8.36 3.05 -7.28
CA CYS A 65 -8.99 1.72 -7.29
C CYS A 65 -10.32 1.69 -8.02
N ASP A 66 -11.17 2.70 -7.79
CA ASP A 66 -12.52 2.79 -8.35
C ASP A 66 -12.50 2.84 -9.89
N ARG A 67 -11.39 3.28 -10.50
CA ARG A 67 -11.19 3.24 -11.97
C ARG A 67 -11.00 1.83 -12.53
N HIS A 68 -10.66 0.85 -11.70
CA HIS A 68 -10.35 -0.51 -12.13
C HIS A 68 -11.48 -1.48 -11.77
N GLN A 69 -11.79 -1.62 -10.48
CA GLN A 69 -12.86 -2.50 -10.04
C GLN A 69 -13.48 -2.01 -8.71
N PRO A 70 -14.82 -1.92 -8.62
CA PRO A 70 -15.50 -1.66 -7.36
C PRO A 70 -15.13 -2.72 -6.30
N GLY A 71 -14.92 -2.30 -5.04
CA GLY A 71 -14.58 -3.22 -3.95
C GLY A 71 -13.08 -3.44 -3.73
N TRP A 72 -12.23 -3.02 -4.67
CA TRP A 72 -10.77 -3.18 -4.55
C TRP A 72 -10.20 -2.38 -3.40
N TYR A 73 -10.63 -1.13 -3.26
CA TYR A 73 -10.14 -0.28 -2.19
C TYR A 73 -10.44 -0.88 -0.81
N GLU A 74 -11.69 -1.29 -0.53
CA GLU A 74 -12.03 -1.88 0.76
C GLU A 74 -11.22 -3.15 1.04
N ARG A 75 -11.07 -4.02 0.03
CA ARG A 75 -10.28 -5.25 0.15
C ARG A 75 -8.80 -4.94 0.44
N PHE A 76 -8.18 -4.09 -0.36
CA PHE A 76 -6.75 -3.79 -0.26
C PHE A 76 -6.41 -2.97 1.00
N LYS A 77 -7.34 -2.14 1.46
CA LYS A 77 -7.25 -1.45 2.75
C LYS A 77 -7.24 -2.44 3.91
N GLN A 78 -8.20 -3.37 3.94
CA GLN A 78 -8.26 -4.41 4.98
C GLN A 78 -6.97 -5.27 5.00
N GLN A 79 -6.50 -5.68 3.82
CA GLN A 79 -5.24 -6.44 3.71
C GLN A 79 -4.03 -5.65 4.23
N CYS A 80 -4.03 -4.33 4.10
CA CYS A 80 -2.99 -3.45 4.64
C CYS A 80 -3.01 -3.47 6.17
N ASP A 81 -4.20 -3.29 6.77
CA ASP A 81 -4.38 -3.22 8.23
C ASP A 81 -4.01 -4.55 8.90
N ASP A 82 -4.38 -5.67 8.28
CA ASP A 82 -4.04 -7.00 8.77
C ASP A 82 -2.53 -7.28 8.71
N TYR A 83 -1.83 -6.70 7.71
CA TYR A 83 -0.41 -6.93 7.47
C TYR A 83 0.49 -6.08 8.38
N PHE A 84 0.16 -4.80 8.55
CA PHE A 84 0.99 -3.83 9.28
C PHE A 84 0.55 -3.63 10.73
N ILE A 85 0.26 -4.73 11.43
CA ILE A 85 -0.03 -4.74 12.87
C ILE A 85 1.21 -5.11 13.69
N ILE A 86 1.50 -4.30 14.71
CA ILE A 86 2.51 -4.59 15.72
C ILE A 86 1.85 -5.49 16.78
N LYS A 87 1.92 -6.81 16.56
CA LYS A 87 1.21 -7.82 17.37
C LYS A 87 1.42 -7.68 18.88
N HIS A 88 2.63 -7.37 19.33
CA HIS A 88 2.94 -7.25 20.77
C HIS A 88 2.43 -5.95 21.41
N ARG A 89 2.04 -4.95 20.60
CA ARG A 89 1.45 -3.70 21.08
C ARG A 89 -0.05 -3.60 20.80
N SER A 90 -0.59 -4.48 19.96
CA SER A 90 -1.96 -4.37 19.43
C SER A 90 -2.20 -3.01 18.74
N GLU A 91 -1.17 -2.46 18.12
CA GLU A 91 -1.16 -1.15 17.45
C GLU A 91 -0.89 -1.33 15.96
N LEU A 92 -1.49 -0.47 15.13
CA LEU A 92 -1.12 -0.38 13.72
C LEU A 92 0.20 0.37 13.59
N TYR A 93 1.08 -0.12 12.72
CA TYR A 93 2.39 0.48 12.46
C TYR A 93 2.29 1.83 11.72
N THR A 94 1.25 2.01 10.92
CA THR A 94 1.09 3.14 10.00
C THR A 94 -0.39 3.36 9.66
N LEU A 95 -0.76 4.50 9.06
CA LEU A 95 -2.04 4.63 8.35
C LEU A 95 -1.91 3.85 7.04
N CYS A 96 -1.90 2.52 7.19
CA CYS A 96 -1.75 1.60 6.10
C CYS A 96 -2.96 1.73 5.20
N THR A 97 -2.76 2.16 3.97
CA THR A 97 -3.90 2.52 3.12
C THR A 97 -4.15 1.51 2.02
N PHE A 98 -3.10 0.89 1.49
CA PHE A 98 -3.23 0.08 0.29
C PHE A 98 -2.16 -1.01 0.23
N GLN A 99 -2.57 -2.28 0.23
CA GLN A 99 -1.72 -3.43 -0.09
C GLN A 99 -2.48 -4.32 -1.08
N PHE A 100 -1.87 -4.61 -2.22
CA PHE A 100 -2.48 -5.49 -3.23
C PHE A 100 -1.53 -6.59 -3.68
N PHE A 101 -2.16 -7.69 -4.08
CA PHE A 101 -1.55 -8.81 -4.79
C PHE A 101 -2.58 -9.22 -5.85
N LEU A 102 -2.22 -9.03 -7.12
CA LEU A 102 -3.09 -9.21 -8.29
C LEU A 102 -2.52 -10.30 -9.19
#